data_AF-A0A2U8XBZ4-F1
#
_entry.id   AF-A0A2U8XBZ4-F1
#
_cell.length_a   1.000
_cell.length_b   1.000
_cell.length_c   1.000
_cell.angle_alpha   90.00
_cell.angle_beta   90.00
_cell.angle_gamma   90.00
#
_symmetry.space_group_name_H-M   'P 1'
#
loop_
_entity.id
_entity.type
_entity.pdbx_description
1 polymer ?
#
loop_
_entity_poly.entity_id
_entity_poly.type
_entity_poly.pdbx_seq_one_letter_code
_entity_poly.pdbx_strand_id
1 'polypeptide(L)'
;MPSPLLRACLAAFLVAAPAAALGQTVPGPEAAPRREPSPRSLAARERQRRCGAEWRALTPPDKAAQGPRWPQYYSRCVRRLKEQRA
;
A
#
# COMPACT_ATOMS: atom_id res chain seq x y z
N MET A 1 -12.34 9.16 27.49
CA MET A 1 -11.58 8.42 28.52
C MET A 1 -10.53 7.55 27.81
N PRO A 2 -9.25 7.94 27.79
CA PRO A 2 -8.19 7.11 27.24
C PRO A 2 -7.75 6.07 28.29
N SER A 3 -7.89 4.78 27.99
CA SER A 3 -7.51 3.69 28.88
C SER A 3 -5.98 3.62 29.07
N PRO A 4 -5.46 3.68 30.31
CA PRO A 4 -4.03 3.80 30.62
C PRO A 4 -3.24 2.46 30.59
N LEU A 5 -3.83 1.36 30.13
CA LEU A 5 -3.25 0.02 30.25
C LEU A 5 -2.39 -0.46 29.07
N LEU A 6 -2.24 0.35 28.01
CA LEU A 6 -1.46 -0.04 26.81
C LEU A 6 -0.07 0.60 26.76
N ARG A 7 0.51 0.97 27.91
CA ARG A 7 1.78 1.72 27.98
C ARG A 7 2.92 1.01 28.72
N ALA A 8 2.76 -0.28 29.06
CA ALA A 8 3.70 -0.97 29.94
C ALA A 8 4.54 -2.11 29.31
N CYS A 9 4.35 -2.49 28.04
CA CYS A 9 5.03 -3.68 27.49
C CYS A 9 6.12 -3.40 26.43
N LEU A 10 6.74 -2.21 26.43
CA LEU A 10 7.77 -1.83 25.44
C LEU A 10 9.20 -1.81 26.00
N ALA A 11 9.46 -2.47 27.14
CA ALA A 11 10.74 -2.36 27.85
C ALA A 11 11.49 -3.69 28.10
N ALA A 12 11.22 -4.75 27.33
CA ALA A 12 11.96 -6.00 27.51
C ALA A 12 12.11 -6.77 26.20
N PHE A 13 12.97 -6.29 25.29
CA PHE A 13 13.68 -7.16 24.33
C PHE A 13 14.94 -6.45 23.85
N LEU A 14 15.82 -6.17 24.80
CA LEU A 14 17.21 -5.81 24.54
C LEU A 14 18.06 -6.99 25.00
N VAL A 15 18.92 -7.47 24.09
CA VAL A 15 19.96 -8.50 24.22
C VAL A 15 19.54 -9.93 23.87
N ALA A 16 19.77 -10.30 22.61
CA ALA A 16 20.47 -11.53 22.24
C ALA A 16 20.96 -11.42 20.79
N ALA A 17 22.24 -11.09 20.60
CA ALA A 17 22.90 -11.20 19.30
C ALA A 17 23.14 -12.69 18.97
N PRO A 18 22.81 -13.19 17.77
CA PRO A 18 23.35 -14.44 17.31
C PRO A 18 24.65 -14.17 16.56
N ALA A 19 25.77 -14.40 17.24
CA ALA A 19 27.01 -14.73 16.56
C ALA A 19 26.89 -16.16 16.01
N ALA A 20 27.22 -16.32 14.74
CA ALA A 20 27.53 -17.59 14.06
C ALA A 20 26.43 -18.69 14.07
N ALA A 21 25.59 -18.67 13.04
CA ALA A 21 25.19 -19.91 12.38
C ALA A 21 25.82 -19.91 10.97
N LEU A 22 27.02 -20.49 10.88
CA LEU A 22 27.57 -21.00 9.63
C LEU A 22 26.60 -22.05 9.10
N GLY A 23 26.17 -21.90 7.84
CA GLY A 23 25.54 -22.98 7.09
C GLY A 23 24.01 -23.05 7.14
N GLN A 24 23.34 -22.05 6.57
CA GLN A 24 22.10 -22.28 5.85
C GLN A 24 22.14 -21.52 4.52
N THR A 25 22.68 -22.16 3.47
CA THR A 25 22.31 -21.83 2.09
C THR A 25 20.86 -22.25 1.88
N VAL A 26 19.93 -21.54 2.53
CA VAL A 26 18.62 -21.33 1.93
C VAL A 26 18.95 -20.68 0.58
N PRO A 27 18.46 -21.16 -0.57
CA PRO A 27 18.41 -20.30 -1.73
C PRO A 27 17.57 -19.12 -1.27
N GLY A 28 18.23 -18.03 -0.87
CA GLY A 28 17.55 -16.77 -0.64
C GLY A 28 16.74 -16.48 -1.90
N PRO A 29 15.72 -15.62 -1.84
CA PRO A 29 15.29 -14.99 -3.06
C PRO A 29 16.50 -14.19 -3.58
N GLU A 30 17.39 -14.88 -4.30
CA GLU A 30 18.21 -14.33 -5.36
C GLU A 30 17.27 -13.39 -6.06
N ALA A 31 17.54 -12.10 -5.88
CA ALA A 31 16.60 -11.04 -6.15
C ALA A 31 16.08 -11.29 -7.55
N ALA A 32 14.85 -11.83 -7.63
CA ALA A 32 14.29 -12.27 -8.89
C ALA A 32 14.44 -11.09 -9.83
N PRO A 33 15.03 -11.27 -11.03
CA PRO A 33 15.41 -10.17 -11.88
C PRO A 33 14.23 -9.22 -11.96
N ARG A 34 14.44 -7.97 -11.53
CA ARG A 34 13.37 -6.97 -11.40
C ARG A 34 12.69 -6.89 -12.77
N ARG A 35 11.57 -7.59 -12.91
CA ARG A 35 10.82 -7.66 -14.17
C ARG A 35 10.45 -6.23 -14.50
N GLU A 36 10.92 -5.74 -15.64
CA GLU A 36 10.54 -4.42 -16.11
C GLU A 36 9.00 -4.36 -16.14
N PRO A 37 8.39 -3.30 -15.58
CA PRO A 37 6.95 -3.24 -15.50
C PRO A 37 6.37 -3.25 -16.91
N SER A 38 5.58 -4.28 -17.24
CA SER A 38 4.91 -4.36 -18.53
C SER A 38 4.03 -3.12 -18.78
N PRO A 39 3.74 -2.76 -20.05
CA PRO A 39 2.88 -1.61 -20.37
C PRO A 39 1.53 -1.63 -19.65
N ARG A 40 0.95 -2.82 -19.48
CA ARG A 40 -0.29 -3.03 -18.72
C ARG A 40 -0.13 -2.67 -17.24
N SER A 41 1.01 -3.01 -16.65
CA SER A 41 1.31 -2.66 -15.25
C SER A 41 1.54 -1.16 -15.06
N LEU A 42 2.20 -0.50 -16.02
CA LEU A 42 2.36 0.96 -16.03
C LEU A 42 1.01 1.66 -16.11
N ALA A 43 0.13 1.21 -17.02
CA ALA A 43 -1.24 1.74 -17.13
C ALA A 43 -2.09 1.50 -15.88
N ALA A 44 -1.84 0.45 -15.11
CA ALA A 44 -2.49 0.23 -13.81
C ALA A 44 -1.96 1.18 -12.73
N ARG A 45 -0.64 1.38 -12.68
CA ARG A 45 0.01 2.32 -11.75
C ARG A 45 -0.44 3.76 -12.01
N GLU A 46 -0.54 4.15 -13.28
CA GLU A 46 -0.99 5.48 -13.66
C GLU A 46 -2.42 5.76 -13.20
N ARG A 47 -3.33 4.79 -13.38
CA ARG A 47 -4.72 4.90 -12.88
C ARG A 47 -4.76 5.05 -11.36
N GLN A 48 -3.96 4.29 -10.62
CA GLN A 48 -3.89 4.40 -9.16
C GLN A 48 -3.37 5.78 -8.74
N ARG A 49 -2.32 6.29 -9.40
CA ARG A 49 -1.76 7.62 -9.12
C ARG A 49 -2.78 8.71 -9.37
N ARG A 50 -3.44 8.68 -10.54
CA ARG A 50 -4.45 9.67 -10.93
C ARG A 50 -5.66 9.66 -9.99
N CYS A 51 -6.30 8.51 -9.80
CA CYS A 51 -7.43 8.40 -8.87
C CYS A 51 -7.02 8.76 -7.43
N GLY A 52 -5.80 8.42 -7.02
CA GLY A 52 -5.29 8.71 -5.68
C GLY A 52 -5.01 10.20 -5.45
N ALA A 53 -4.53 10.90 -6.48
CA ALA A 53 -4.34 12.34 -6.44
C ALA A 53 -5.69 13.07 -6.39
N GLU A 54 -6.64 12.68 -7.25
CA GLU A 54 -8.00 13.25 -7.27
C GLU A 54 -8.68 13.07 -5.90
N TRP A 55 -8.67 11.86 -5.34
CA TRP A 55 -9.26 11.60 -4.03
C TRP A 55 -8.61 12.41 -2.91
N ARG A 56 -7.29 12.55 -2.90
CA ARG A 56 -6.61 13.35 -1.87
C ARG A 56 -6.96 14.83 -1.97
N ALA A 57 -7.20 15.34 -3.19
CA ALA A 57 -7.62 16.71 -3.43
C ALA A 57 -9.09 17.00 -3.08
N LEU A 58 -9.95 15.97 -2.99
CA LEU A 58 -11.34 16.15 -2.61
C LEU A 58 -11.50 16.61 -1.16
N THR A 59 -12.46 17.50 -0.95
CA THR A 59 -12.87 17.93 0.40
C THR A 59 -13.66 16.80 1.11
N PRO A 60 -13.82 16.84 2.45
CA PRO A 60 -14.64 15.87 3.16
C PRO A 60 -16.08 15.71 2.63
N PRO A 61 -16.84 16.77 2.30
CA PRO A 61 -18.17 16.60 1.71
C PRO A 61 -18.13 15.95 0.32
N ASP A 62 -17.14 16.28 -0.52
CA ASP A 62 -16.99 15.65 -1.84
C ASP A 62 -16.66 14.16 -1.73
N LYS A 63 -15.82 13.80 -0.75
CA LYS A 63 -15.51 12.40 -0.44
C LYS A 63 -16.77 11.63 -0.02
N ALA A 64 -17.63 12.24 0.81
CA ALA A 64 -18.88 11.65 1.22
C ALA A 64 -19.83 11.40 0.03
N ALA A 65 -19.89 12.33 -0.93
CA ALA A 65 -20.73 12.22 -2.13
C ALA A 65 -20.20 11.20 -3.15
N GLN A 66 -18.87 11.13 -3.35
CA GLN A 66 -18.26 10.29 -4.39
C GLN A 66 -17.89 8.87 -3.92
N GLY A 67 -18.16 8.57 -2.64
CA GLY A 67 -17.94 7.27 -2.01
C GLY A 67 -17.02 7.43 -0.81
N PRO A 68 -17.52 7.49 0.44
CA PRO A 68 -16.78 7.94 1.63
C PRO A 68 -15.51 7.13 1.95
N ARG A 69 -15.39 5.94 1.36
CA ARG A 69 -14.25 5.05 1.50
C ARG A 69 -13.48 4.98 0.19
N TRP A 70 -12.15 5.06 0.29
CA TRP A 70 -11.22 4.97 -0.82
C TRP A 70 -11.51 3.84 -1.84
N PRO A 71 -11.80 2.58 -1.44
CA PRO A 71 -12.09 1.50 -2.41
C PRO A 71 -13.33 1.75 -3.28
N GLN A 72 -14.34 2.45 -2.73
CA GLN A 72 -15.58 2.77 -3.45
C GLN A 72 -15.32 3.84 -4.50
N TYR A 73 -14.60 4.89 -4.12
CA TYR A 73 -14.19 5.94 -5.04
C TYR A 73 -13.26 5.41 -6.15
N TYR A 74 -12.24 4.63 -5.78
CA TYR A 74 -11.28 4.05 -6.73
C TYR A 74 -11.98 3.21 -7.81
N SER A 75 -12.94 2.36 -7.41
CA SER A 75 -13.70 1.53 -8.36
C SER A 75 -14.47 2.39 -9.36
N ARG A 76 -15.10 3.48 -8.91
CA ARG A 76 -15.83 4.44 -9.78
C ARG A 76 -14.88 5.21 -10.70
N CYS A 77 -13.78 5.72 -10.16
CA CYS A 77 -12.77 6.45 -10.91
C CYS A 77 -12.17 5.60 -12.03
N VAL A 78 -11.76 4.37 -11.73
CA VAL A 78 -11.22 3.45 -12.74
C VAL A 78 -12.25 3.10 -13.81
N ARG A 79 -13.53 2.94 -13.45
CA ARG A 79 -14.61 2.72 -14.43
C ARG A 79 -14.75 3.92 -15.38
N ARG A 80 -14.81 5.14 -14.85
CA ARG A 80 -14.84 6.38 -15.64
C ARG A 80 -13.63 6.51 -16.57
N LEU A 81 -12.44 6.15 -16.09
CA LEU A 81 -11.20 6.15 -16.88
C LEU A 81 -11.17 5.12 -18.00
N LYS A 82 -11.85 3.97 -17.82
CA LYS A 82 -11.99 2.96 -18.87
C LYS A 82 -12.99 3.40 -19.93
N GLU A 83 -14.13 3.95 -19.51
CA GLU A 83 -15.16 4.47 -20.42
C GLU A 83 -14.65 5.62 -21.30
N GLN A 84 -13.79 6.50 -20.77
CA GLN A 84 -13.14 7.57 -21.54
C GLN A 84 -12.07 7.09 -22.55
N ARG A 85 -11.65 5.83 -22.46
CA ARG A 85 -10.60 5.23 -23.31
C ARG A 85 -11.15 4.14 -24.25
N ALA A 86 -12.46 3.88 -24.20
CA ALA A 86 -13.16 2.98 -25.10
C ALA A 86 -13.58 3.74 -26.35
#